data_AF-A0A543HU89-F1
#
_entry.id   AF-A0A543HU89-F1
#
_cell.length_a   1.000
_cell.length_b   1.000
_cell.length_c   1.000
_cell.angle_alpha   90.00
_cell.angle_beta   90.00
_cell.angle_gamma   90.00
#
_symmetry.space_group_name_H-M   'P 1'
#
loop_
_entity.id
_entity.type
_entity.pdbx_description
1 polymer ?
#
loop_
_entity_poly.entity_id
_entity_poly.type
_entity_poly.pdbx_seq_one_letter_code
_entity_poly.pdbx_strand_id
1 'polypeptide(L)'
;MSEPHPAAPPSRPAPTRPVQRLSWFARRQRASLDRAAERAHRALVARGSAAAPSPTSVGLVIASTVVLLASVTAVALLVWASVQPKGLWGWVGVLVAWAVVAAVVLRSQQVSDAEPLPSESFPHTHRLVAALASDLGVRPPASIHVNLDFNAYVMSTGWRLRPALVIGLPTWTYLTDDERIAILGHELGHLAGRDHGRGTLVGTAHVVLVRLATLVTPLPAGASSNLSPSTVDDGGWGGTATMNWMGTLLLRVISFPAVALLLAFERLAATDRQWREYLADLRAADVAGTAAVVRLLLTMMNTSGLHTLAGSAARRREDPFAVLEHVRTRPAPTPSEVSSARARARQADLRWDDSHPRDDLRLDVVEAHPATPEPAALESHRVLVRAAEAELATLRPGLSRELSHELVETWL
;
A
#
# COMPACT_ATOMS: atom_id res chain seq x y z
N MET A 1 15.29 -8.34 -16.37
CA MET A 1 14.49 -7.20 -16.85
C MET A 1 13.20 -7.22 -16.08
N SER A 2 13.12 -6.40 -15.03
CA SER A 2 12.04 -6.44 -14.04
C SER A 2 10.86 -5.62 -14.53
N GLU A 3 9.80 -6.29 -14.98
CA GLU A 3 8.52 -5.68 -15.34
C GLU A 3 7.65 -5.38 -14.10
N PRO A 4 6.70 -4.42 -14.18
CA PRO A 4 6.00 -3.89 -13.02
C PRO A 4 5.13 -4.96 -12.36
N HIS A 5 5.32 -5.12 -11.05
CA HIS A 5 4.63 -6.06 -10.18
C HIS A 5 3.24 -5.52 -9.77
N PRO A 6 2.23 -6.37 -9.49
CA PRO A 6 0.98 -5.88 -8.93
C PRO A 6 1.24 -5.22 -7.57
N ALA A 7 1.00 -3.92 -7.56
CA ALA A 7 1.30 -2.91 -6.55
C ALA A 7 1.49 -3.41 -5.10
N ALA A 8 2.74 -3.42 -4.64
CA ALA A 8 3.04 -2.65 -3.43
C ALA A 8 2.48 -1.23 -3.65
N PRO A 9 1.98 -0.50 -2.63
CA PRO A 9 1.74 0.93 -2.79
C PRO A 9 2.98 1.51 -3.49
N PRO A 10 2.80 2.40 -4.50
CA PRO A 10 3.92 2.87 -5.30
C PRO A 10 5.08 3.22 -4.37
N SER A 11 6.31 2.92 -4.79
CA SER A 11 7.59 3.24 -4.12
C SER A 11 7.84 4.75 -3.94
N ARG A 12 6.76 5.52 -3.97
CA ARG A 12 6.65 6.95 -4.11
C ARG A 12 5.32 7.32 -3.46
N PRO A 13 5.30 8.06 -2.34
CA PRO A 13 4.14 8.86 -2.01
C PRO A 13 4.04 9.93 -3.10
N ALA A 14 3.39 9.60 -4.22
CA ALA A 14 3.03 10.60 -5.19
C ALA A 14 2.09 11.57 -4.46
N PRO A 15 2.36 12.89 -4.44
CA PRO A 15 1.40 13.84 -3.90
C PRO A 15 0.06 13.57 -4.59
N THR A 16 -1.02 13.48 -3.80
CA THR A 16 -2.37 13.21 -4.32
C THR A 16 -2.60 14.10 -5.53
N ARG A 17 -2.78 13.51 -6.72
CA ARG A 17 -2.94 14.32 -7.94
C ARG A 17 -4.12 15.27 -7.75
N PRO A 18 -4.00 16.55 -8.18
CA PRO A 18 -5.14 17.46 -8.15
C PRO A 18 -6.34 16.80 -8.82
N VAL A 19 -7.51 16.81 -8.18
CA VAL A 19 -8.73 16.12 -8.66
C VAL A 19 -9.06 16.50 -10.11
N GLN A 20 -8.70 17.72 -10.52
CA GLN A 20 -8.90 18.26 -11.86
C GLN A 20 -8.07 17.56 -12.94
N ARG A 21 -6.94 16.94 -12.58
CA ARG A 21 -6.07 16.16 -13.49
C ARG A 21 -6.47 14.67 -13.58
N LEU A 22 -7.47 14.24 -12.81
CA LEU A 22 -7.96 12.86 -12.85
C LEU A 22 -8.96 12.67 -13.99
N SER A 23 -8.99 11.49 -14.61
CA SER A 23 -10.03 11.11 -15.56
C SER A 23 -11.42 11.10 -14.90
N TRP A 24 -12.49 11.24 -15.69
CA TRP A 24 -13.87 11.15 -15.16
C TRP A 24 -14.08 9.87 -14.33
N PHE A 25 -13.52 8.76 -14.80
CA PHE A 25 -13.58 7.48 -14.11
C PHE A 25 -12.87 7.52 -12.75
N ALA A 26 -11.63 8.02 -12.71
CA ALA A 26 -10.85 8.16 -11.48
C ALA A 26 -11.53 9.10 -10.46
N ARG A 27 -12.15 10.19 -10.93
CA ARG A 27 -12.96 11.07 -10.06
C ARG A 27 -14.15 10.35 -9.44
N ARG A 28 -14.86 9.53 -10.22
CA ARG A 28 -16.01 8.77 -9.72
C ARG A 28 -15.61 7.65 -8.76
N GLN A 29 -14.44 7.04 -8.97
CA GLN A 29 -13.84 6.09 -8.02
C GLN A 29 -13.47 6.80 -6.72
N ARG A 30 -12.77 7.94 -6.78
CA ARG A 30 -12.41 8.76 -5.60
C ARG A 30 -13.63 9.17 -4.79
N ALA A 31 -14.65 9.73 -5.43
CA ALA A 31 -15.90 10.09 -4.76
C ALA A 31 -16.65 8.88 -4.12
N SER A 32 -16.42 7.66 -4.61
CA SER A 32 -16.96 6.46 -3.98
C SER A 32 -16.19 6.08 -2.72
N LEU A 33 -14.86 6.19 -2.76
CA LEU A 33 -13.98 5.96 -1.61
C LEU A 33 -14.23 7.00 -0.53
N ASP A 34 -14.40 8.28 -0.89
CA ASP A 34 -14.64 9.37 0.06
C ASP A 34 -15.95 9.17 0.80
N ARG A 35 -17.02 8.82 0.09
CA ARG A 35 -18.30 8.48 0.72
C ARG A 35 -18.19 7.24 1.61
N ALA A 36 -17.32 6.30 1.28
CA ALA A 36 -17.07 5.13 2.10
C ALA A 36 -16.30 5.50 3.39
N ALA A 37 -15.30 6.37 3.28
CA ALA A 37 -14.55 6.95 4.39
C ALA A 37 -15.47 7.75 5.32
N GLU A 38 -16.29 8.66 4.80
CA GLU A 38 -17.25 9.45 5.58
C GLU A 38 -18.29 8.59 6.31
N ARG A 39 -18.74 7.48 5.69
CA ARG A 39 -19.63 6.52 6.35
C ARG A 39 -18.92 5.80 7.51
N ALA A 40 -17.70 5.33 7.29
CA ALA A 40 -16.91 4.67 8.33
C ALA A 40 -16.58 5.64 9.47
N HIS A 41 -16.14 6.86 9.14
CA HIS A 41 -15.91 7.96 10.08
C HIS A 41 -17.12 8.21 10.97
N ARG A 42 -18.30 8.51 10.40
CA ARG A 42 -19.53 8.79 11.17
C ARG A 42 -19.88 7.66 12.13
N ALA A 43 -19.70 6.42 11.70
CA ALA A 43 -20.02 5.26 12.51
C ALA A 43 -18.99 5.01 13.61
N LEU A 44 -17.69 5.26 13.39
CA LEU A 44 -16.66 5.12 14.41
C LEU A 44 -16.73 6.24 15.44
N VAL A 45 -16.86 7.51 15.02
CA VAL A 45 -17.06 8.66 15.92
C VAL A 45 -18.26 8.45 16.85
N ALA A 46 -19.32 7.78 16.38
CA ALA A 46 -20.50 7.49 17.19
C ALA A 46 -20.37 6.24 18.09
N ARG A 47 -19.49 5.28 17.79
CA ARG A 47 -19.50 3.93 18.41
C ARG A 47 -18.33 3.64 19.35
N GLY A 48 -17.33 4.50 19.47
CA GLY A 48 -16.49 4.47 20.66
C GLY A 48 -15.32 3.48 20.70
N SER A 49 -15.19 2.48 19.82
CA SER A 49 -14.22 1.39 20.08
C SER A 49 -13.53 0.77 18.86
N ALA A 50 -12.23 0.48 19.05
CA ALA A 50 -11.36 -0.30 18.15
C ALA A 50 -11.81 -1.78 17.97
N ALA A 51 -12.75 -2.24 18.81
CA ALA A 51 -13.33 -3.58 18.78
C ALA A 51 -14.54 -3.70 17.85
N ALA A 52 -15.03 -2.60 17.28
CA ALA A 52 -16.22 -2.62 16.45
C ALA A 52 -15.96 -3.41 15.13
N PRO A 53 -16.66 -4.54 14.89
CA PRO A 53 -16.50 -5.28 13.66
C PRO A 53 -16.88 -4.39 12.49
N SER A 54 -16.11 -4.46 11.40
CA SER A 54 -16.48 -3.74 10.18
C SER A 54 -17.88 -4.20 9.76
N PRO A 55 -18.76 -3.29 9.31
CA PRO A 55 -20.03 -3.65 8.68
C PRO A 55 -19.69 -4.32 7.35
N THR A 56 -19.35 -5.58 7.51
CA THR A 56 -19.04 -6.55 6.49
C THR A 56 -20.24 -6.61 5.60
N SER A 57 -20.12 -6.08 4.38
CA SER A 57 -21.20 -6.35 3.45
C SER A 57 -21.17 -7.86 3.22
N VAL A 58 -22.24 -8.56 3.62
CA VAL A 58 -22.48 -9.96 3.24
C VAL A 58 -22.24 -10.12 1.73
N GLY A 59 -22.55 -9.08 0.95
CA GLY A 59 -22.19 -8.95 -0.46
C GLY A 59 -20.70 -9.09 -0.79
N LEU A 60 -19.76 -8.57 0.00
CA LEU A 60 -18.32 -8.76 -0.23
C LEU A 60 -17.89 -10.21 -0.02
N VAL A 61 -18.44 -10.89 0.99
CA VAL A 61 -18.17 -12.32 1.23
C VAL A 61 -18.75 -13.17 0.10
N ILE A 62 -19.99 -12.88 -0.32
CA ILE A 62 -20.62 -13.53 -1.47
C ILE A 62 -19.79 -13.29 -2.74
N ALA A 63 -19.42 -12.05 -3.03
CA ALA A 63 -18.61 -11.71 -4.20
C ALA A 63 -17.26 -12.43 -4.18
N SER A 64 -16.58 -12.48 -3.03
CA SER A 64 -15.32 -13.21 -2.88
C SER A 64 -15.49 -14.70 -3.13
N THR A 65 -16.56 -15.29 -2.59
CA THR A 65 -16.89 -16.71 -2.79
C THR A 65 -17.19 -17.01 -4.25
N VAL A 66 -17.97 -16.17 -4.93
CA VAL A 66 -18.29 -16.29 -6.35
C VAL A 66 -17.03 -16.21 -7.21
N VAL A 67 -16.14 -15.25 -6.95
CA VAL A 67 -14.86 -15.10 -7.68
C VAL A 67 -14.00 -16.35 -7.55
N LEU A 68 -13.87 -16.87 -6.33
CA LEU A 68 -13.03 -18.05 -6.08
C LEU A 68 -13.67 -19.32 -6.67
N LEU A 69 -14.99 -19.49 -6.54
CA LEU A 69 -15.72 -20.60 -7.16
C LEU A 69 -15.62 -20.57 -8.69
N ALA A 70 -15.75 -19.39 -9.30
CA ALA A 70 -15.58 -19.20 -10.74
C ALA A 70 -14.13 -19.55 -11.17
N SER A 71 -13.14 -19.17 -10.36
CA SER A 71 -11.73 -19.49 -10.62
C SER A 71 -11.46 -21.00 -10.56
N VAL A 72 -11.97 -21.69 -9.53
CA VAL A 72 -11.87 -23.15 -9.40
C VAL A 72 -12.60 -23.86 -10.55
N THR A 73 -13.80 -23.38 -10.91
CA THR A 73 -14.58 -23.93 -12.02
C THR A 73 -13.85 -23.77 -13.35
N ALA A 74 -13.24 -22.60 -13.60
CA ALA A 74 -12.44 -22.36 -14.79
C ALA A 74 -11.25 -23.31 -14.90
N VAL A 75 -10.53 -23.57 -13.79
CA VAL A 75 -9.44 -24.54 -13.75
C VAL A 75 -9.95 -25.96 -14.00
N ALA A 76 -11.08 -26.36 -13.39
CA ALA A 76 -11.67 -27.69 -13.61
C ALA A 76 -12.08 -27.91 -15.07
N LEU A 77 -12.69 -26.90 -15.70
CA LEU A 77 -13.04 -26.92 -17.13
C LEU A 77 -11.79 -26.99 -18.02
N LEU A 78 -10.71 -26.29 -17.66
CA LEU A 78 -9.44 -26.38 -18.38
C LEU A 78 -8.80 -27.78 -18.28
N VAL A 79 -8.84 -28.40 -17.11
CA VAL A 79 -8.38 -29.80 -16.93
C VAL A 79 -9.20 -30.74 -17.82
N TRP A 80 -10.53 -30.59 -17.84
CA TRP A 80 -11.39 -31.38 -18.71
C TRP A 80 -11.12 -31.12 -20.21
N ALA A 81 -10.91 -29.87 -20.62
CA ALA A 81 -10.54 -29.53 -21.99
C ALA A 81 -9.19 -30.13 -22.41
N SER A 82 -8.26 -30.27 -21.46
CA SER A 82 -6.92 -30.84 -21.69
C SER A 82 -6.96 -32.34 -22.07
N VAL A 83 -8.05 -33.05 -21.75
CA VAL A 83 -8.23 -34.47 -22.11
C VAL A 83 -9.05 -34.69 -23.38
N GLN A 84 -9.60 -33.63 -23.99
CA GLN A 84 -10.37 -33.68 -25.23
C GLN A 84 -9.91 -32.67 -26.31
N PRO A 85 -8.60 -32.41 -26.51
CA PRO A 85 -8.16 -31.43 -27.51
C PRO A 85 -8.40 -31.96 -28.93
N LYS A 86 -9.18 -31.21 -29.72
CA LYS A 86 -9.45 -31.53 -31.12
C LYS A 86 -8.53 -30.70 -32.02
N GLY A 87 -7.59 -31.37 -32.67
CA GLY A 87 -6.66 -30.77 -33.64
C GLY A 87 -5.64 -29.81 -33.01
N LEU A 88 -4.82 -29.19 -33.86
CA LEU A 88 -3.73 -28.31 -33.46
C LEU A 88 -4.21 -27.09 -32.66
N TRP A 89 -5.30 -26.44 -33.10
CA TRP A 89 -5.84 -25.24 -32.45
C TRP A 89 -6.41 -25.51 -31.06
N GLY A 90 -6.96 -26.71 -30.82
CA GLY A 90 -7.38 -27.14 -29.48
C GLY A 90 -6.21 -27.22 -28.51
N TRP A 91 -5.09 -27.80 -28.96
CA TRP A 91 -3.86 -27.87 -28.17
C TRP A 91 -3.25 -26.50 -27.90
N VAL A 92 -3.21 -25.61 -28.90
CA VAL A 92 -2.75 -24.22 -28.70
C VAL A 92 -3.60 -23.50 -27.66
N GLY A 93 -4.93 -23.62 -27.72
CA GLY A 93 -5.83 -23.02 -26.74
C GLY A 93 -5.59 -23.53 -25.30
N VAL A 94 -5.41 -24.85 -25.13
CA VAL A 94 -5.11 -25.45 -23.83
C VAL A 94 -3.77 -24.94 -23.28
N LEU A 95 -2.73 -24.87 -24.11
CA LEU A 95 -1.41 -24.37 -23.70
C LEU A 95 -1.46 -22.90 -23.26
N VAL A 96 -2.14 -22.05 -24.04
CA VAL A 96 -2.32 -20.64 -23.68
C VAL A 96 -3.10 -20.50 -22.38
N ALA A 97 -4.17 -21.27 -22.20
CA ALA A 97 -4.97 -21.22 -20.97
C ALA A 97 -4.17 -21.68 -19.74
N TRP A 98 -3.35 -22.73 -19.85
CA TRP A 98 -2.43 -23.13 -18.78
C TRP A 98 -1.35 -22.09 -18.52
N ALA A 99 -0.85 -21.39 -19.55
CA ALA A 99 0.07 -20.28 -19.36
C ALA A 99 -0.58 -19.12 -18.59
N VAL A 100 -1.85 -18.80 -18.86
CA VAL A 100 -2.61 -17.80 -18.09
C VAL A 100 -2.81 -18.25 -16.64
N VAL A 101 -3.21 -19.51 -16.42
CA VAL A 101 -3.34 -20.06 -15.06
C VAL A 101 -2.00 -20.01 -14.34
N ALA A 102 -0.89 -20.40 -14.99
CA ALA A 102 0.45 -20.27 -14.43
C ALA A 102 0.78 -18.82 -14.10
N ALA A 103 0.46 -17.86 -14.96
CA ALA A 103 0.73 -16.45 -14.70
C ALA A 103 -0.10 -15.88 -13.53
N VAL A 104 -1.34 -16.35 -13.35
CA VAL A 104 -2.20 -15.97 -12.20
C VAL A 104 -1.80 -16.71 -10.92
N VAL A 105 -1.52 -18.00 -11.00
CA VAL A 105 -1.40 -18.91 -9.85
C VAL A 105 0.04 -19.17 -9.46
N LEU A 106 1.05 -19.01 -10.34
CA LEU A 106 2.47 -19.27 -10.06
C LEU A 106 3.34 -18.01 -9.88
N ARG A 107 2.74 -16.82 -9.92
CA ARG A 107 3.39 -15.59 -9.42
C ARG A 107 3.33 -15.48 -7.89
N SER A 108 4.44 -15.68 -7.18
CA SER A 108 4.48 -15.42 -5.73
C SER A 108 4.57 -13.91 -5.48
N GLN A 109 3.87 -13.37 -4.48
CA GLN A 109 4.12 -11.97 -4.09
C GLN A 109 5.49 -11.89 -3.40
N GLN A 110 6.41 -11.12 -3.98
CA GLN A 110 7.73 -10.85 -3.41
C GLN A 110 7.79 -9.40 -2.94
N VAL A 111 8.61 -9.14 -1.93
CA VAL A 111 9.01 -7.78 -1.60
C VAL A 111 10.10 -7.40 -2.61
N SER A 112 9.81 -6.42 -3.47
CA SER A 112 10.78 -5.87 -4.41
C SER A 112 11.42 -4.62 -3.82
N ASP A 113 12.65 -4.33 -4.23
CA ASP A 113 13.36 -3.08 -3.88
C ASP A 113 13.44 -2.83 -2.37
N ALA A 114 13.60 -3.91 -1.59
CA ALA A 114 13.76 -3.86 -0.14
C ALA A 114 14.80 -4.88 0.33
N GLU A 115 15.61 -4.49 1.31
CA GLU A 115 16.61 -5.35 1.95
C GLU A 115 15.95 -6.11 3.12
N PRO A 116 16.10 -7.44 3.20
CA PRO A 116 15.58 -8.20 4.33
C PRO A 116 16.37 -7.87 5.61
N LEU A 117 15.67 -7.75 6.73
CA LEU A 117 16.27 -7.59 8.06
C LEU A 117 16.23 -8.92 8.80
N PRO A 118 17.26 -9.78 8.71
CA PRO A 118 17.27 -11.06 9.42
C PRO A 118 17.39 -10.84 10.94
N SER A 119 16.71 -11.67 11.72
CA SER A 119 16.63 -11.52 13.19
C SER A 119 17.98 -11.68 13.90
N GLU A 120 18.94 -12.34 13.25
CA GLU A 120 20.31 -12.52 13.72
C GLU A 120 21.15 -11.24 13.62
N SER A 121 20.89 -10.40 12.61
CA SER A 121 21.59 -9.11 12.44
C SER A 121 20.81 -7.92 13.03
N PHE A 122 19.48 -8.02 13.10
CA PHE A 122 18.59 -6.97 13.61
C PHE A 122 17.70 -7.43 14.79
N PRO A 123 18.28 -8.01 15.86
CA PRO A 123 17.51 -8.58 16.97
C PRO A 123 16.67 -7.58 17.76
N HIS A 124 17.08 -6.31 17.85
CA HIS A 124 16.31 -5.27 18.55
C HIS A 124 15.10 -4.82 17.73
N THR A 125 15.24 -4.70 16.40
CA THR A 125 14.14 -4.42 15.47
C THR A 125 13.07 -5.50 15.55
N HIS A 126 13.47 -6.77 15.52
CA HIS A 126 12.53 -7.89 15.68
C HIS A 126 11.85 -7.91 17.05
N ARG A 127 12.57 -7.59 18.13
CA ARG A 127 11.99 -7.50 19.47
C ARG A 127 10.98 -6.37 19.62
N LEU A 128 11.26 -5.20 19.04
CA LEU A 128 10.31 -4.09 19.02
C LEU A 128 9.01 -4.50 18.34
N VAL A 129 9.12 -5.08 17.13
CA VAL A 129 7.95 -5.53 16.36
C VAL A 129 7.18 -6.63 17.09
N ALA A 130 7.87 -7.58 17.73
CA ALA A 130 7.25 -8.64 18.52
C ALA A 130 6.52 -8.10 19.76
N ALA A 131 7.11 -7.12 20.46
CA ALA A 131 6.48 -6.48 21.62
C ALA A 131 5.19 -5.76 21.23
N LEU A 132 5.24 -4.91 20.20
CA LEU A 132 4.05 -4.21 19.71
C LEU A 132 2.98 -5.16 19.16
N ALA A 133 3.39 -6.24 18.47
CA ALA A 133 2.46 -7.24 17.99
C ALA A 133 1.75 -7.97 19.15
N SER A 134 2.48 -8.27 20.22
CA SER A 134 1.93 -8.88 21.44
C SER A 134 0.88 -7.97 22.08
N ASP A 135 1.19 -6.69 22.26
CA ASP A 135 0.28 -5.71 22.87
C ASP A 135 -0.99 -5.49 22.05
N LEU A 136 -0.87 -5.57 20.72
CA LEU A 136 -2.00 -5.49 19.79
C LEU A 136 -2.76 -6.82 19.63
N GLY A 137 -2.31 -7.90 20.27
CA GLY A 137 -2.93 -9.22 20.17
C GLY A 137 -2.86 -9.84 18.77
N VAL A 138 -1.81 -9.50 18.00
CA VAL A 138 -1.59 -10.01 16.63
C VAL A 138 -0.33 -10.87 16.56
N ARG A 139 -0.27 -11.75 15.56
CA ARG A 139 0.96 -12.47 15.25
C ARG A 139 1.97 -11.52 14.60
N PRO A 140 3.26 -11.59 14.96
CA PRO A 140 4.28 -10.78 14.29
C PRO A 140 4.38 -11.14 12.80
N PRO A 141 4.81 -10.19 11.95
CA PRO A 141 5.05 -10.45 10.53
C PRO A 141 6.10 -11.56 10.36
N ALA A 142 5.95 -12.35 9.29
CA ALA A 142 6.85 -13.47 8.99
C ALA A 142 8.24 -13.02 8.52
N SER A 143 8.36 -11.77 8.06
CA SER A 143 9.63 -11.16 7.64
C SER A 143 9.54 -9.65 7.79
N ILE A 144 10.67 -9.02 8.10
CA ILE A 144 10.81 -7.57 8.17
C ILE A 144 11.83 -7.16 7.09
N HIS A 145 11.55 -6.08 6.38
CA HIS A 145 12.39 -5.54 5.32
C HIS A 145 12.53 -4.03 5.50
N VAL A 146 13.53 -3.45 4.85
CA VAL A 146 13.79 -2.01 4.82
C VAL A 146 13.93 -1.55 3.37
N ASN A 147 13.42 -0.36 3.05
CA ASN A 147 13.62 0.25 1.74
C ASN A 147 13.81 1.78 1.86
N LEU A 148 13.81 2.47 0.72
CA LEU A 148 14.01 3.92 0.63
C LEU A 148 12.71 4.71 0.47
N ASP A 149 11.56 4.07 0.70
CA ASP A 149 10.28 4.76 0.62
C ASP A 149 10.14 5.76 1.77
N PHE A 150 9.45 6.87 1.50
CA PHE A 150 8.92 7.74 2.54
C PHE A 150 7.59 7.16 3.07
N ASN A 151 7.61 5.89 3.47
CA ASN A 151 6.46 5.18 4.01
C ASN A 151 6.86 4.03 4.95
N ALA A 152 5.91 3.42 5.64
CA ALA A 152 6.03 2.06 6.15
C ALA A 152 4.73 1.32 5.80
N TYR A 153 4.81 0.01 5.53
CA TYR A 153 3.62 -0.74 5.16
C TYR A 153 3.74 -2.22 5.48
N VAL A 154 2.59 -2.88 5.67
CA VAL A 154 2.47 -4.34 5.68
C VAL A 154 1.89 -4.86 4.37
N MET A 155 2.56 -5.85 3.78
CA MET A 155 2.07 -6.58 2.61
C MET A 155 1.99 -8.08 2.88
N SER A 156 1.42 -8.83 1.93
CA SER A 156 1.40 -10.30 1.96
C SER A 156 2.39 -10.86 0.95
N THR A 157 3.15 -11.88 1.36
CA THR A 157 4.23 -12.48 0.56
C THR A 157 4.07 -13.98 0.40
N GLY A 158 4.63 -14.50 -0.70
CA GLY A 158 4.62 -15.91 -1.04
C GLY A 158 3.24 -16.48 -1.36
N TRP A 159 3.19 -17.81 -1.44
CA TRP A 159 1.99 -18.61 -1.71
C TRP A 159 0.97 -18.60 -0.58
N ARG A 160 1.50 -18.49 0.64
CA ARG A 160 0.71 -18.57 1.87
C ARG A 160 0.26 -17.19 2.36
N LEU A 161 0.48 -16.14 1.56
CA LEU A 161 0.13 -14.75 1.89
C LEU A 161 0.63 -14.35 3.29
N ARG A 162 1.86 -14.74 3.63
CA ARG A 162 2.44 -14.46 4.93
C ARG A 162 2.72 -12.94 5.06
N PRO A 163 2.43 -12.32 6.20
CA PRO A 163 2.65 -10.89 6.37
C PRO A 163 4.13 -10.54 6.32
N ALA A 164 4.48 -9.49 5.61
CA ALA A 164 5.81 -8.86 5.63
C ALA A 164 5.66 -7.39 5.97
N LEU A 165 6.45 -6.91 6.92
CA LEU A 165 6.56 -5.50 7.27
C LEU A 165 7.72 -4.88 6.48
N VAL A 166 7.47 -3.77 5.82
CA VAL A 166 8.49 -2.97 5.13
C VAL A 166 8.59 -1.62 5.81
N ILE A 167 9.78 -1.27 6.27
CA ILE A 167 10.08 0.00 6.93
C ILE A 167 10.85 0.87 5.94
N GLY A 168 10.28 2.01 5.53
CA GLY A 168 11.02 3.01 4.79
C GLY A 168 12.04 3.71 5.69
N LEU A 169 13.32 3.56 5.37
CA LEU A 169 14.42 4.11 6.17
C LEU A 169 14.36 5.65 6.26
N PRO A 170 14.00 6.41 5.20
CA PRO A 170 13.77 7.85 5.32
C PRO A 170 12.68 8.17 6.34
N THR A 171 11.53 7.47 6.27
CA THR A 171 10.44 7.63 7.24
C THR A 171 10.89 7.33 8.65
N TRP A 172 11.55 6.20 8.86
CA TRP A 172 12.09 5.86 10.16
C TRP A 172 13.03 6.95 10.72
N THR A 173 13.82 7.58 9.85
CA THR A 173 14.84 8.58 10.25
C THR A 173 14.26 9.88 10.79
N TYR A 174 13.20 10.42 10.17
CA TYR A 174 12.62 11.71 10.61
C TYR A 174 11.58 11.59 11.73
N LEU A 175 11.10 10.38 12.04
CA LEU A 175 10.11 10.15 13.08
C LEU A 175 10.73 10.17 14.48
N THR A 176 9.98 10.70 15.45
CA THR A 176 10.32 10.56 16.88
C THR A 176 10.07 9.16 17.40
N ASP A 177 10.56 8.88 18.62
CA ASP A 177 10.41 7.56 19.23
C ASP A 177 8.92 7.17 19.33
N ASP A 178 8.07 8.09 19.79
CA ASP A 178 6.63 7.88 19.91
C ASP A 178 5.95 7.72 18.54
N GLU A 179 6.39 8.46 17.52
CA GLU A 179 5.85 8.30 16.17
C GLU A 179 6.27 6.98 15.52
N ARG A 180 7.46 6.45 15.85
CA ARG A 180 7.91 5.11 15.42
C ARG A 180 7.06 4.02 16.05
N ILE A 181 6.67 4.17 17.32
CA ILE A 181 5.69 3.29 17.96
C ILE A 181 4.34 3.40 17.25
N ALA A 182 3.89 4.64 16.97
CA ALA A 182 2.61 4.89 16.32
C ALA A 182 2.53 4.30 14.90
N ILE A 183 3.56 4.49 14.06
CA ILE A 183 3.55 3.97 12.69
C ILE A 183 3.61 2.44 12.68
N LEU A 184 4.44 1.82 13.53
CA LEU A 184 4.46 0.37 13.66
C LEU A 184 3.14 -0.16 14.23
N GLY A 185 2.55 0.54 15.20
CA GLY A 185 1.25 0.19 15.77
C GLY A 185 0.14 0.24 14.72
N HIS A 186 0.16 1.23 13.83
CA HIS A 186 -0.77 1.32 12.70
C HIS A 186 -0.59 0.14 11.75
N GLU A 187 0.65 -0.14 11.32
CA GLU A 187 0.95 -1.22 10.39
C GLU A 187 0.63 -2.61 10.93
N LEU A 188 0.96 -2.87 12.20
CA LEU A 188 0.59 -4.11 12.89
C LEU A 188 -0.92 -4.17 13.16
N GLY A 189 -1.58 -3.01 13.30
CA GLY A 189 -3.03 -2.90 13.37
C GLY A 189 -3.75 -3.48 12.15
N HIS A 190 -3.11 -3.50 10.97
CA HIS A 190 -3.62 -4.17 9.76
C HIS A 190 -3.54 -5.70 9.80
N LEU A 191 -2.77 -6.26 10.74
CA LEU A 191 -2.69 -7.70 10.99
C LEU A 191 -3.87 -8.22 11.83
N ALA A 192 -4.49 -7.34 12.62
CA ALA A 192 -5.65 -7.71 13.41
C ALA A 192 -6.80 -8.11 12.50
N GLY A 193 -7.36 -9.29 12.76
CA GLY A 193 -8.44 -9.85 11.96
C GLY A 193 -8.00 -10.70 10.75
N ARG A 194 -6.72 -10.71 10.37
CA ARG A 194 -6.23 -11.48 9.20
C ARG A 194 -6.32 -13.00 9.36
N ASP A 195 -6.25 -13.48 10.61
CA ASP A 195 -6.37 -14.90 10.94
C ASP A 195 -7.83 -15.41 10.90
N HIS A 196 -8.81 -14.55 10.61
CA HIS A 196 -10.18 -14.99 10.40
C HIS A 196 -10.36 -15.45 8.95
N GLY A 197 -10.99 -16.61 8.74
CA GLY A 197 -11.18 -17.19 7.41
C GLY A 197 -11.81 -16.24 6.38
N ARG A 198 -12.60 -15.25 6.85
CA ARG A 198 -13.13 -14.18 6.00
C ARG A 198 -12.06 -13.25 5.43
N GLY A 199 -11.08 -12.82 6.22
CA GLY A 199 -10.01 -11.93 5.76
C GLY A 199 -9.17 -12.60 4.68
N THR A 200 -8.86 -13.88 4.86
CA THR A 200 -8.17 -14.71 3.87
C THR A 200 -9.00 -14.87 2.59
N LEU A 201 -10.31 -15.12 2.71
CA LEU A 201 -11.22 -15.27 1.57
C LEU A 201 -11.25 -14.01 0.69
N VAL A 202 -11.49 -12.84 1.30
CA VAL A 202 -11.55 -11.55 0.60
C VAL A 202 -10.19 -11.20 0.00
N GLY A 203 -9.10 -11.39 0.75
CA GLY A 203 -7.74 -11.13 0.28
C GLY A 203 -7.35 -12.00 -0.92
N THR A 204 -7.69 -13.30 -0.89
CA THR A 204 -7.40 -14.23 -1.98
C THR A 204 -8.20 -13.87 -3.24
N ALA A 205 -9.49 -13.57 -3.10
CA ALA A 205 -10.32 -13.13 -4.23
C ALA A 205 -9.77 -11.84 -4.86
N HIS A 206 -9.36 -10.87 -4.02
CA HIS A 206 -8.75 -9.64 -4.49
C HIS A 206 -7.44 -9.89 -5.26
N VAL A 207 -6.54 -10.74 -4.74
CA VAL A 207 -5.29 -11.11 -5.41
C VAL A 207 -5.54 -11.74 -6.79
N VAL A 208 -6.52 -12.64 -6.89
CA VAL A 208 -6.90 -13.25 -8.18
C VAL A 208 -7.40 -12.20 -9.17
N LEU A 209 -8.30 -11.31 -8.74
CA LEU A 209 -8.84 -10.25 -9.60
C LEU A 209 -7.77 -9.26 -10.05
N VAL A 210 -6.88 -8.84 -9.14
CA VAL A 210 -5.75 -7.97 -9.48
C VAL A 210 -4.85 -8.65 -10.51
N ARG A 211 -4.46 -9.91 -10.28
CA ARG A 211 -3.59 -10.64 -11.22
C ARG A 211 -4.25 -10.79 -12.59
N LEU A 212 -5.52 -11.16 -12.62
CA LEU A 212 -6.29 -11.26 -13.87
C LEU A 212 -6.33 -9.92 -14.60
N ALA A 213 -6.67 -8.83 -13.90
CA ALA A 213 -6.69 -7.49 -14.47
C ALA A 213 -5.31 -7.06 -14.99
N THR A 214 -4.23 -7.33 -14.24
CA THR A 214 -2.86 -7.00 -14.67
C THR A 214 -2.39 -7.79 -15.89
N LEU A 215 -2.85 -9.04 -16.05
CA LEU A 215 -2.46 -9.87 -17.21
C LEU A 215 -3.10 -9.41 -18.50
N VAL A 216 -4.34 -8.93 -18.43
CA VAL A 216 -5.08 -8.51 -19.63
C VAL A 216 -4.86 -7.04 -19.95
N THR A 217 -4.58 -6.21 -18.95
CA THR A 217 -4.38 -4.77 -19.15
C THR A 217 -3.04 -4.51 -19.84
N PRO A 218 -3.02 -3.82 -20.99
CA PRO A 218 -1.77 -3.46 -21.65
C PRO A 218 -0.92 -2.56 -20.75
N LEU A 219 0.39 -2.82 -20.72
CA LEU A 219 1.34 -1.96 -20.01
C LEU A 219 1.28 -0.52 -20.58
N PRO A 220 1.57 0.51 -19.77
CA PRO A 220 1.56 1.91 -20.23
C PRO A 220 2.41 2.10 -21.49
N ALA A 221 2.01 3.04 -22.35
CA ALA A 221 2.78 3.44 -23.51
C ALA A 221 4.18 3.89 -23.06
N GLY A 222 5.19 3.06 -23.33
CA GLY A 222 6.57 3.20 -22.82
C GLY A 222 7.18 1.91 -22.27
N ALA A 223 6.36 0.91 -21.94
CA ALA A 223 6.82 -0.41 -21.48
C ALA A 223 6.96 -1.46 -22.61
N SER A 224 6.54 -1.13 -23.83
CA SER A 224 6.78 -1.96 -25.01
C SER A 224 8.28 -1.89 -25.36
N SER A 225 8.96 -3.03 -25.18
CA SER A 225 10.23 -3.47 -25.77
C SER A 225 10.95 -2.52 -26.75
N ASN A 226 12.28 -2.44 -26.61
CA ASN A 226 13.28 -1.92 -27.55
C ASN A 226 13.28 -2.54 -28.98
N LEU A 227 12.15 -3.05 -29.46
CA LEU A 227 11.95 -3.28 -30.88
C LEU A 227 11.86 -1.91 -31.53
N SER A 228 12.96 -1.52 -32.17
CA SER A 228 13.13 -0.28 -32.91
C SER A 228 11.82 0.14 -33.57
N PRO A 229 11.28 1.35 -33.30
CA PRO A 229 10.20 1.87 -34.11
C PRO A 229 10.78 2.00 -35.51
N SER A 230 10.44 1.06 -36.41
CA SER A 230 10.76 1.22 -37.82
C SER A 230 10.11 2.52 -38.26
N THR A 231 10.95 3.52 -38.52
CA THR A 231 10.65 4.88 -38.96
C THR A 231 10.10 4.87 -40.40
N VAL A 232 9.05 4.09 -40.63
CA VAL A 232 8.29 4.10 -41.87
C VAL A 232 7.00 4.82 -41.54
N ASP A 233 7.10 6.15 -41.57
CA ASP A 233 5.99 7.08 -41.46
C ASP A 233 5.26 7.12 -42.81
N ASP A 234 4.62 6.00 -43.16
CA ASP A 234 3.75 5.94 -44.33
C ASP A 234 2.39 6.48 -43.91
N GLY A 235 2.14 7.76 -44.21
CA GLY A 235 0.92 8.54 -43.92
C GLY A 235 -0.36 8.04 -44.60
N GLY A 236 -0.55 6.72 -44.72
CA GLY A 236 -1.76 6.06 -45.17
C GLY A 236 -2.51 5.36 -44.02
N TRP A 237 -3.78 5.04 -44.27
CA TRP A 237 -4.70 4.30 -43.39
C TRP A 237 -4.26 2.84 -43.04
N GLY A 238 -2.98 2.51 -43.22
CA GLY A 238 -2.39 1.19 -43.01
C GLY A 238 -1.04 1.19 -42.28
N GLY A 239 -0.61 2.30 -41.68
CA GLY A 239 0.65 2.40 -40.94
C GLY A 239 0.66 1.65 -39.60
N THR A 240 1.87 1.36 -39.10
CA THR A 240 2.14 0.72 -37.79
C THR A 240 1.42 1.41 -36.62
N ALA A 241 1.22 2.72 -36.70
CA ALA A 241 0.46 3.50 -35.73
C ALA A 241 -1.03 3.10 -35.66
N THR A 242 -1.67 2.84 -36.80
CA THR A 242 -3.07 2.39 -36.88
C THR A 242 -3.20 0.97 -36.33
N MET A 243 -2.28 0.06 -36.68
CA MET A 243 -2.26 -1.29 -36.12
C MET A 243 -2.03 -1.28 -34.60
N ASN A 244 -1.13 -0.43 -34.10
CA ASN A 244 -0.87 -0.29 -32.67
C ASN A 244 -2.09 0.29 -31.92
N TRP A 245 -2.78 1.26 -32.54
CA TRP A 245 -4.03 1.82 -32.00
C TRP A 245 -5.14 0.77 -31.96
N MET A 246 -5.33 0.00 -33.03
CA MET A 246 -6.31 -1.09 -33.09
C MET A 246 -6.00 -2.20 -32.09
N GLY A 247 -4.74 -2.59 -31.96
CA GLY A 247 -4.28 -3.57 -30.97
C GLY A 247 -4.54 -3.09 -29.54
N THR A 248 -4.24 -1.83 -29.26
CA THR A 248 -4.52 -1.20 -27.95
C THR A 248 -6.02 -1.13 -27.68
N LEU A 249 -6.84 -0.80 -28.68
CA LEU A 249 -8.30 -0.77 -28.55
C LEU A 249 -8.88 -2.16 -28.29
N LEU A 250 -8.44 -3.16 -29.04
CA LEU A 250 -8.86 -4.56 -28.86
C LEU A 250 -8.49 -5.06 -27.46
N LEU A 251 -7.25 -4.83 -27.03
CA LEU A 251 -6.80 -5.19 -25.68
C LEU A 251 -7.62 -4.47 -24.60
N ARG A 252 -7.99 -3.19 -24.79
CA ARG A 252 -8.88 -2.46 -23.86
C ARG A 252 -10.27 -3.08 -23.78
N VAL A 253 -10.86 -3.48 -24.91
CA VAL A 253 -12.17 -4.15 -24.93
C VAL A 253 -12.10 -5.50 -24.23
N ILE A 254 -11.05 -6.29 -24.48
CA ILE A 254 -10.82 -7.59 -23.83
C ILE A 254 -10.54 -7.43 -22.32
N SER A 255 -9.84 -6.35 -21.92
CA SER A 255 -9.51 -6.06 -20.53
C SER A 255 -10.68 -5.53 -19.72
N PHE A 256 -11.64 -4.88 -20.38
CA PHE A 256 -12.71 -4.14 -19.73
C PHE A 256 -13.50 -4.98 -18.71
N PRO A 257 -13.91 -6.24 -18.98
CA PRO A 257 -14.64 -7.06 -18.01
C PRO A 257 -13.82 -7.34 -16.74
N ALA A 258 -12.54 -7.69 -16.87
CA ALA A 258 -11.67 -7.99 -15.73
C ALA A 258 -11.43 -6.75 -14.86
N VAL A 259 -11.15 -5.61 -15.50
CA VAL A 259 -10.94 -4.33 -14.83
C VAL A 259 -12.24 -3.85 -14.18
N ALA A 260 -13.39 -3.94 -14.87
CA ALA A 260 -14.69 -3.57 -14.33
C ALA A 260 -15.08 -4.43 -13.12
N LEU A 261 -14.81 -5.74 -13.16
CA LEU A 261 -15.05 -6.66 -12.05
C LEU A 261 -14.17 -6.32 -10.84
N LEU A 262 -12.87 -6.05 -11.06
CA LEU A 262 -11.98 -5.58 -10.00
C LEU A 262 -12.50 -4.28 -9.37
N LEU A 263 -12.86 -3.29 -10.18
CA LEU A 263 -13.38 -2.00 -9.71
C LEU A 263 -14.71 -2.14 -8.95
N ALA A 264 -15.58 -3.06 -9.36
CA ALA A 264 -16.82 -3.36 -8.65
C ALA A 264 -16.53 -4.00 -7.29
N PHE A 265 -15.63 -4.98 -7.26
CA PHE A 265 -15.16 -5.63 -6.03
C PHE A 265 -14.52 -4.60 -5.07
N GLU A 266 -13.67 -3.73 -5.60
CA GLU A 266 -13.02 -2.66 -4.86
C GLU A 266 -14.01 -1.66 -4.26
N ARG A 267 -15.09 -1.32 -4.98
CA ARG A 267 -16.16 -0.48 -4.46
C ARG A 267 -16.94 -1.16 -3.33
N LEU A 268 -17.21 -2.46 -3.45
CA LEU A 268 -17.84 -3.25 -2.38
C LEU A 268 -16.94 -3.32 -1.14
N ALA A 269 -15.63 -3.48 -1.33
CA ALA A 269 -14.63 -3.52 -0.27
C ALA A 269 -14.28 -2.13 0.30
N ALA A 270 -14.72 -1.03 -0.32
CA ALA A 270 -14.27 0.32 0.03
C ALA A 270 -14.57 0.67 1.50
N THR A 271 -15.80 0.45 1.97
CA THR A 271 -16.16 0.77 3.37
C THR A 271 -15.39 -0.09 4.37
N ASP A 272 -15.23 -1.38 4.10
CA ASP A 272 -14.42 -2.29 4.94
C ASP A 272 -12.94 -1.90 4.95
N ARG A 273 -12.39 -1.43 3.82
CA ARG A 273 -11.01 -0.90 3.75
C ARG A 273 -10.85 0.35 4.60
N GLN A 274 -11.68 1.37 4.37
CA GLN A 274 -11.59 2.64 5.11
C GLN A 274 -11.84 2.45 6.61
N TRP A 275 -12.72 1.52 6.99
CA TRP A 275 -12.91 1.13 8.39
C TRP A 275 -11.63 0.59 9.02
N ARG A 276 -10.89 -0.26 8.31
CA ARG A 276 -9.62 -0.82 8.81
C ARG A 276 -8.55 0.24 8.98
N GLU A 277 -8.48 1.24 8.12
CA GLU A 277 -7.55 2.37 8.28
C GLU A 277 -7.80 3.14 9.58
N TYR A 278 -9.05 3.49 9.87
CA TYR A 278 -9.39 4.14 11.13
C TYR A 278 -9.16 3.23 12.34
N LEU A 279 -9.44 1.93 12.25
CA LEU A 279 -9.13 0.98 13.32
C LEU A 279 -7.63 0.83 13.55
N ALA A 280 -6.81 0.89 12.50
CA ALA A 280 -5.37 0.87 12.61
C ALA A 280 -4.86 2.11 13.34
N ASP A 281 -5.44 3.29 13.09
CA ASP A 281 -5.13 4.51 13.85
C ASP A 281 -5.51 4.42 15.33
N LEU A 282 -6.68 3.86 15.64
CA LEU A 282 -7.10 3.66 17.03
C LEU A 282 -6.20 2.65 17.75
N ARG A 283 -5.83 1.54 17.10
CA ARG A 283 -4.88 0.56 17.64
C ARG A 283 -3.48 1.16 17.83
N ALA A 284 -3.03 1.99 16.91
CA ALA A 284 -1.79 2.74 17.08
C ALA A 284 -1.87 3.65 18.32
N ALA A 285 -3.02 4.28 18.55
CA ALA A 285 -3.24 5.13 19.72
C ALA A 285 -3.24 4.32 21.03
N ASP A 286 -3.72 3.07 21.02
CA ASP A 286 -3.69 2.20 22.20
C ASP A 286 -2.25 1.92 22.70
N VAL A 287 -1.27 1.80 21.79
CA VAL A 287 0.14 1.49 22.14
C VAL A 287 1.06 2.72 22.21
N ALA A 288 0.80 3.75 21.41
CA ALA A 288 1.64 4.95 21.31
C ALA A 288 1.02 6.19 21.98
N GLY A 289 -0.29 6.17 22.21
CA GLY A 289 -1.07 7.30 22.67
C GLY A 289 -1.58 8.19 21.53
N THR A 290 -2.72 8.84 21.77
CA THR A 290 -3.37 9.76 20.82
C THR A 290 -2.42 10.88 20.38
N ALA A 291 -1.62 11.44 21.29
CA ALA A 291 -0.68 12.51 20.96
C ALA A 291 0.37 12.07 19.94
N ALA A 292 0.86 10.84 20.03
CA ALA A 292 1.84 10.27 19.10
C ALA A 292 1.22 10.06 17.71
N VAL A 293 -0.01 9.54 17.65
CA VAL A 293 -0.73 9.32 16.39
C VAL A 293 -1.09 10.64 15.72
N VAL A 294 -1.60 11.63 16.45
CA VAL A 294 -1.86 12.98 15.92
C VAL A 294 -0.58 13.58 15.35
N ARG A 295 0.52 13.50 16.10
CA ARG A 295 1.83 13.99 15.66
C ARG A 295 2.31 13.27 14.39
N LEU A 296 2.16 11.94 14.32
CA LEU A 296 2.48 11.13 13.14
C LEU A 296 1.67 11.57 11.91
N LEU A 297 0.34 11.70 12.05
CA LEU A 297 -0.53 12.14 10.95
C LEU A 297 -0.11 13.50 10.41
N LEU A 298 0.21 14.46 11.29
CA LEU A 298 0.74 15.77 10.89
C LEU A 298 2.07 15.68 10.14
N THR A 299 2.96 14.77 10.56
CA THR A 299 4.23 14.53 9.88
C THR A 299 4.00 13.96 8.48
N MET A 300 3.11 12.96 8.36
CA MET A 300 2.84 12.30 7.10
C MET A 300 2.05 13.18 6.12
N MET A 301 1.22 14.11 6.61
CA MET A 301 0.67 15.20 5.77
C MET A 301 1.76 16.02 5.06
N ASN A 302 2.95 16.13 5.66
CA ASN A 302 4.09 16.88 5.12
C ASN A 302 5.12 16.00 4.41
N THR A 303 4.77 14.76 4.04
CA THR A 303 5.71 13.83 3.36
C THR A 303 6.31 14.44 2.09
N SER A 304 5.51 15.17 1.30
CA SER A 304 6.01 15.91 0.12
C SER A 304 7.06 16.96 0.46
N GLY A 305 6.90 17.64 1.60
CA GLY A 305 7.87 18.61 2.11
C GLY A 305 9.17 17.93 2.57
N LEU A 306 9.06 16.77 3.23
CA LEU A 306 10.21 15.97 3.66
C LEU A 306 10.99 15.41 2.48
N HIS A 307 10.30 14.92 1.44
CA HIS A 307 10.92 14.51 0.19
C HIS A 307 11.63 15.69 -0.51
N THR A 308 11.01 16.87 -0.50
CA THR A 308 11.62 18.10 -1.05
C THR A 308 12.86 18.52 -0.26
N LEU A 309 12.81 18.44 1.08
CA LEU A 309 13.95 18.73 1.95
C LEU A 309 15.13 17.79 1.66
N ALA A 310 14.87 16.49 1.64
CA ALA A 310 15.86 15.47 1.34
C ALA A 310 16.44 15.63 -0.07
N GLY A 311 15.60 15.85 -1.09
CA GLY A 311 16.06 16.06 -2.46
C GLY A 311 16.84 17.37 -2.64
N SER A 312 16.52 18.40 -1.85
CA SER A 312 17.31 19.63 -1.80
C SER A 312 18.71 19.40 -1.24
N ALA A 313 18.84 18.59 -0.19
CA ALA A 313 20.14 18.18 0.37
C ALA A 313 20.95 17.35 -0.63
N ALA A 314 20.32 16.37 -1.29
CA ALA A 314 20.96 15.56 -2.34
C ALA A 314 21.54 16.44 -3.46
N ARG A 315 20.79 17.45 -3.93
CA ARG A 315 21.27 18.40 -4.96
C ARG A 315 22.44 19.26 -4.49
N ARG A 316 22.53 19.57 -3.20
CA ARG A 316 23.68 20.26 -2.59
C ARG A 316 24.84 19.33 -2.26
N ARG A 317 24.72 18.03 -2.57
CA ARG A 317 25.69 16.96 -2.20
C ARG A 317 25.87 16.84 -0.68
N GLU A 318 24.82 17.15 0.07
CA GLU A 318 24.70 16.88 1.50
C GLU A 318 24.01 15.52 1.70
N ASP A 319 24.25 14.87 2.84
CA ASP A 319 23.60 13.60 3.17
C ASP A 319 22.09 13.81 3.45
N PRO A 320 21.18 13.20 2.66
CA PRO A 320 19.74 13.33 2.89
C PRO A 320 19.29 12.79 4.24
N PHE A 321 19.95 11.75 4.77
CA PHE A 321 19.59 11.20 6.08
C PHE A 321 19.91 12.16 7.22
N ALA A 322 21.02 12.90 7.15
CA ALA A 322 21.39 13.89 8.15
C ALA A 322 20.35 15.04 8.26
N VAL A 323 19.81 15.51 7.13
CA VAL A 323 18.76 16.56 7.17
C VAL A 323 17.43 16.02 7.70
N LEU A 324 17.09 14.77 7.39
CA LEU A 324 15.88 14.11 7.90
C LEU A 324 15.99 13.85 9.40
N GLU A 325 17.17 13.49 9.90
CA GLU A 325 17.41 13.28 11.33
C GLU A 325 17.19 14.58 12.13
N HIS A 326 17.51 15.75 11.55
CA HIS A 326 17.22 17.02 12.19
C HIS A 326 15.71 17.29 12.38
N VAL A 327 14.85 16.69 11.54
CA VAL A 327 13.39 16.81 11.68
C VAL A 327 12.90 16.11 12.95
N ARG A 328 13.59 15.06 13.40
CA ARG A 328 13.24 14.30 14.60
C ARG A 328 13.22 15.16 15.87
N THR A 329 14.03 16.21 15.94
CA THR A 329 14.12 17.08 17.13
C THR A 329 13.06 18.18 17.18
N ARG A 330 12.14 18.23 16.19
CA ARG A 330 11.05 19.20 16.17
C ARG A 330 10.17 19.12 17.43
N PRO A 331 9.62 20.25 17.90
CA PRO A 331 8.73 20.25 19.05
C PRO A 331 7.42 19.50 18.76
N ALA A 332 6.72 19.12 19.83
CA ALA A 332 5.36 18.60 19.73
C ALA A 332 4.42 19.68 19.15
N PRO A 333 3.46 19.31 18.29
CA PRO A 333 2.54 20.27 17.70
C PRO A 333 1.62 20.88 18.76
N THR A 334 1.42 22.19 18.69
CA THR A 334 0.46 22.93 19.52
C THR A 334 -0.97 22.69 19.06
N PRO A 335 -1.98 22.90 19.92
CA PRO A 335 -3.40 22.79 19.52
C PRO A 335 -3.79 23.68 18.32
N SER A 336 -3.16 24.85 18.19
CA SER A 336 -3.38 25.76 17.05
C SER A 336 -2.80 25.19 15.75
N GLU A 337 -1.64 24.54 15.81
CA GLU A 337 -1.04 23.89 14.65
C GLU A 337 -1.84 22.67 14.20
N VAL A 338 -2.34 21.86 15.15
CA VAL A 338 -3.25 20.75 14.85
C VAL A 338 -4.54 21.25 14.19
N SER A 339 -5.15 22.31 14.73
CA SER A 339 -6.35 22.93 14.15
C SER A 339 -6.10 23.48 12.74
N SER A 340 -4.94 24.11 12.52
CA SER A 340 -4.53 24.62 11.22
C SER A 340 -4.25 23.49 10.22
N ALA A 341 -3.60 22.41 10.66
CA ALA A 341 -3.36 21.23 9.84
C ALA A 341 -4.67 20.56 9.41
N ARG A 342 -5.63 20.39 10.34
CA ARG A 342 -6.99 19.90 10.04
C ARG A 342 -7.70 20.78 9.00
N ALA A 343 -7.64 22.10 9.14
CA ALA A 343 -8.24 23.02 8.18
C ALA A 343 -7.60 22.88 6.78
N ARG A 344 -6.26 22.80 6.71
CA ARG A 344 -5.54 22.56 5.45
C ARG A 344 -5.89 21.22 4.83
N ALA A 345 -5.95 20.15 5.62
CA ALA A 345 -6.32 18.82 5.15
C ALA A 345 -7.73 18.79 4.55
N ARG A 346 -8.68 19.52 5.14
CA ARG A 346 -10.03 19.71 4.58
C ARG A 346 -10.03 20.48 3.26
N GLN A 347 -9.30 21.57 3.20
CA GLN A 347 -9.29 22.47 2.03
C GLN A 347 -8.55 21.88 0.83
N ALA A 348 -7.43 21.21 1.08
CA ALA A 348 -6.55 20.67 0.05
C ALA A 348 -6.78 19.16 -0.21
N ASP A 349 -7.76 18.55 0.46
CA ASP A 349 -8.05 17.10 0.35
C ASP A 349 -6.79 16.24 0.60
N LEU A 350 -6.03 16.60 1.66
CA LEU A 350 -4.78 15.95 2.01
C LEU A 350 -5.03 14.55 2.57
N ARG A 351 -4.14 13.65 2.17
CA ARG A 351 -4.11 12.24 2.55
C ARG A 351 -2.66 11.83 2.69
N TRP A 352 -2.39 10.90 3.59
CA TRP A 352 -1.13 10.16 3.61
C TRP A 352 -0.81 9.57 2.22
N ASP A 353 -1.77 8.89 1.58
CA ASP A 353 -1.72 8.48 0.18
C ASP A 353 -3.14 8.25 -0.40
N ASP A 354 -3.23 7.78 -1.65
CA ASP A 354 -4.50 7.54 -2.36
C ASP A 354 -5.35 6.41 -1.76
N SER A 355 -4.79 5.55 -0.90
CA SER A 355 -5.49 4.45 -0.23
C SER A 355 -6.10 4.85 1.12
N HIS A 356 -5.55 5.88 1.76
CA HIS A 356 -5.98 6.35 3.06
C HIS A 356 -7.21 7.29 3.00
N PRO A 357 -8.01 7.31 4.07
CA PRO A 357 -8.99 8.36 4.27
C PRO A 357 -8.29 9.72 4.36
N ARG A 358 -9.06 10.79 4.11
CA ARG A 358 -8.61 12.16 4.34
C ARG A 358 -8.09 12.35 5.76
N ASP A 359 -6.97 13.06 5.88
CA ASP A 359 -6.26 13.13 7.14
C ASP A 359 -7.04 13.90 8.22
N ASP A 360 -7.92 14.83 7.85
CA ASP A 360 -8.80 15.50 8.81
C ASP A 360 -9.82 14.55 9.43
N LEU A 361 -10.35 13.58 8.66
CA LEU A 361 -11.25 12.57 9.19
C LEU A 361 -10.52 11.59 10.12
N ARG A 362 -9.26 11.27 9.81
CA ARG A 362 -8.42 10.42 10.66
C ARG A 362 -8.13 11.08 12.00
N LEU A 363 -7.74 12.37 11.96
CA LEU A 363 -7.57 13.20 13.16
C LEU A 363 -8.85 13.22 14.00
N ASP A 364 -10.00 13.47 13.37
CA ASP A 364 -11.29 13.57 14.07
C ASP A 364 -11.66 12.23 14.76
N VAL A 365 -11.38 11.07 14.16
CA VAL A 365 -11.62 9.75 14.78
C VAL A 365 -10.70 9.51 15.98
N VAL A 366 -9.41 9.80 15.85
CA VAL A 366 -8.41 9.55 16.89
C VAL A 366 -8.63 10.48 18.10
N GLU A 367 -8.99 11.74 17.87
CA GLU A 367 -9.29 12.68 18.95
C GLU A 367 -10.63 12.39 19.64
N ALA A 368 -11.62 11.83 18.92
CA ALA A 368 -12.88 11.41 19.52
C ALA A 368 -12.72 10.20 20.47
N HIS A 369 -11.59 9.48 20.38
CA HIS A 369 -11.31 8.27 21.17
C HIS A 369 -9.91 8.36 21.77
N PRO A 370 -9.70 9.26 22.75
CA PRO A 370 -8.39 9.45 23.35
C PRO A 370 -7.93 8.16 24.05
N ALA A 371 -6.70 7.75 23.74
CA ALA A 371 -5.99 6.65 24.36
C ALA A 371 -4.69 7.18 24.98
N THR A 372 -4.45 6.75 26.21
CA THR A 372 -3.24 7.07 26.96
C THR A 372 -2.62 5.74 27.41
N PRO A 373 -1.54 5.28 26.76
CA PRO A 373 -0.89 4.04 27.15
C PRO A 373 -0.32 4.16 28.57
N GLU A 374 -0.17 3.01 29.21
CA GLU A 374 0.45 2.92 30.53
C GLU A 374 1.89 3.46 30.46
N PRO A 375 2.31 4.41 31.33
CA PRO A 375 3.60 5.07 31.19
C PRO A 375 4.81 4.14 31.19
N ALA A 376 4.79 3.05 31.97
CA ALA A 376 5.90 2.10 31.99
C ALA A 376 5.97 1.26 30.70
N ALA A 377 4.82 0.83 30.16
CA ALA A 377 4.74 0.20 28.85
C ALA A 377 5.26 1.12 27.74
N LEU A 378 4.83 2.39 27.72
CA LEU A 378 5.31 3.36 26.72
C LEU A 378 6.82 3.59 26.80
N GLU A 379 7.39 3.72 28.00
CA GLU A 379 8.84 3.87 28.15
C GLU A 379 9.59 2.59 27.73
N SER A 380 9.04 1.42 28.03
CA SER A 380 9.60 0.13 27.57
C SER A 380 9.66 0.08 26.04
N HIS A 381 8.60 0.54 25.36
CA HIS A 381 8.60 0.67 23.90
C HIS A 381 9.66 1.67 23.41
N ARG A 382 9.82 2.83 24.05
CA ARG A 382 10.85 3.80 23.67
C ARG A 382 12.26 3.24 23.78
N VAL A 383 12.55 2.46 24.82
CA VAL A 383 13.84 1.76 24.96
C VAL A 383 14.08 0.80 23.78
N LEU A 384 13.06 0.00 23.40
CA LEU A 384 13.15 -0.89 22.24
C LEU A 384 13.32 -0.12 20.93
N VAL A 385 12.60 0.99 20.75
CA VAL A 385 12.73 1.88 19.57
C VAL A 385 14.14 2.45 19.46
N ARG A 386 14.72 2.95 20.56
CA ARG A 386 16.09 3.49 20.55
C ARG A 386 17.12 2.42 20.17
N ALA A 387 16.91 1.19 20.61
CA ALA A 387 17.79 0.09 20.24
C ALA A 387 17.61 -0.36 18.78
N ALA A 388 16.38 -0.46 18.29
CA ALA A 388 16.09 -0.74 16.88
C ALA A 388 16.62 0.38 15.95
N GLU A 389 16.52 1.63 16.39
CA GLU A 389 17.11 2.78 15.69
C GLU A 389 18.63 2.67 15.58
N ALA A 390 19.32 2.22 16.62
CA ALA A 390 20.77 2.03 16.57
C ALA A 390 21.16 0.99 15.50
N GLU A 391 20.36 -0.07 15.33
CA GLU A 391 20.55 -1.06 14.26
C GLU A 391 20.24 -0.47 12.87
N LEU A 392 19.08 0.17 12.70
CA LEU A 392 18.67 0.70 11.40
C LEU A 392 19.55 1.87 10.94
N ALA A 393 20.11 2.64 11.87
CA ALA A 393 21.05 3.70 11.56
C ALA A 393 22.34 3.19 10.90
N THR A 394 22.75 1.93 11.12
CA THR A 394 23.96 1.38 10.48
C THR A 394 23.80 1.22 8.97
N LEU A 395 22.57 1.19 8.46
CA LEU A 395 22.27 1.06 7.03
C LEU A 395 22.37 2.39 6.28
N ARG A 396 22.19 3.53 6.96
CA ARG A 396 22.13 4.86 6.34
C ARG A 396 23.39 5.21 5.53
N PRO A 397 24.63 4.98 6.01
CA PRO A 397 25.82 5.30 5.22
C PRO A 397 25.91 4.50 3.91
N GLY A 398 25.44 3.24 3.92
CA GLY A 398 25.41 2.38 2.74
C GLY A 398 24.38 2.83 1.70
N LEU A 399 23.23 3.32 2.18
CA LEU A 399 22.08 3.67 1.34
C LEU A 399 21.96 5.16 1.01
N SER A 400 22.77 6.04 1.62
CA SER A 400 22.73 7.49 1.38
C SER A 400 22.93 7.87 -0.09
N ARG A 401 23.84 7.16 -0.79
CA ARG A 401 24.11 7.39 -2.21
C ARG A 401 22.92 6.99 -3.08
N GLU A 402 22.30 5.86 -2.79
CA GLU A 402 21.14 5.34 -3.51
C GLU A 402 19.93 6.26 -3.33
N LEU A 403 19.65 6.65 -2.08
CA LEU A 403 18.61 7.63 -1.79
C LEU A 403 18.85 8.96 -2.51
N SER A 404 20.09 9.46 -2.53
CA SER A 404 20.44 10.69 -3.24
C SER A 404 20.19 10.57 -4.74
N HIS A 405 20.47 9.41 -5.34
CA HIS A 405 20.22 9.15 -6.75
C HIS A 405 18.71 9.15 -7.05
N GLU A 406 17.92 8.39 -6.30
CA GLU A 406 16.45 8.34 -6.44
C GLU A 406 15.80 9.72 -6.28
N LEU A 407 16.25 10.48 -5.27
CA LEU A 407 15.75 11.82 -4.99
C LEU A 407 16.08 12.83 -6.08
N VAL A 408 17.13 12.63 -6.89
CA VAL A 408 17.49 13.52 -8.00
C VAL A 408 16.78 13.11 -9.28
N GLU A 409 16.72 11.81 -9.59
CA GLU A 409 16.01 11.29 -10.76
C GLU A 409 14.52 11.62 -10.74
N THR A 410 13.89 11.66 -9.56
CA THR A 410 12.45 11.91 -9.43
C THR A 410 12.02 13.32 -9.86
N TRP A 411 12.95 14.26 -10.07
CA TRP A 411 12.68 15.64 -10.49
C TRP A 411 13.06 15.96 -11.95
N LEU A 412 13.68 15.02 -12.67
CA LEU A 412 13.93 15.11 -14.11
C LEU A 412 12.78 14.42 -14.88
#